data_AF-A0A2D9CH23-F1
#
_entry.id   AF-A0A2D9CH23-F1
#
_cell.length_a   1.000
_cell.length_b   1.000
_cell.length_c   1.000
_cell.angle_alpha   90.00
_cell.angle_beta   90.00
_cell.angle_gamma   90.00
#
_symmetry.space_group_name_H-M   'P 1'
#
loop_
_entity.id
_entity.type
_entity.pdbx_description
1 polymer ?
#
loop_
_entity_poly.entity_id
_entity_poly.type
_entity_poly.pdbx_seq_one_letter_code
_entity_poly.pdbx_strand_id
1 'polypeptide(L)'
;MSTKTKQEKDHMNKVAGLGCLICNKMGFPDSPAELHHIKNLTGIGRKASNFEVIPLCPRHHRQGKDAYHYSPKSFTKKWGTQKDLLQQTLTMVKSVYE
;
A
#
# COMPACT_ATOMS: atom_id res chain seq x y z
N MET A 1 6.49 12.22 -20.37
CA MET A 1 6.45 11.61 -19.02
C MET A 1 5.59 12.52 -18.15
N SER A 2 4.40 12.07 -17.70
CA SER A 2 3.54 12.96 -16.89
C SER A 2 4.13 13.10 -15.48
N THR A 3 4.44 14.33 -15.07
CA THR A 3 5.00 14.65 -13.76
C THR A 3 3.93 14.51 -12.69
N LYS A 4 4.24 13.84 -11.58
CA LYS A 4 3.31 13.73 -10.43
C LYS A 4 2.98 15.12 -9.90
N THR A 5 1.69 15.38 -9.71
CA THR A 5 1.19 16.61 -9.07
C THR A 5 1.68 16.70 -7.62
N LYS A 6 1.62 17.90 -7.04
CA LYS A 6 1.94 18.11 -5.62
C LYS A 6 1.06 17.24 -4.72
N GLN A 7 -0.24 17.19 -4.99
CA GLN A 7 -1.20 16.41 -4.20
C GLN A 7 -0.90 14.90 -4.22
N GLU A 8 -0.51 14.36 -5.38
CA GLU A 8 -0.10 12.95 -5.49
C GLU A 8 1.16 12.67 -4.68
N LYS A 9 2.16 13.56 -4.74
CA LYS A 9 3.39 13.43 -3.95
C LYS A 9 3.09 13.49 -2.45
N ASP A 10 2.28 14.46 -2.02
CA ASP A 10 1.91 14.65 -0.62
C ASP A 10 1.15 13.41 -0.10
N HIS A 11 0.18 12.90 -0.86
CA HIS A 11 -0.52 11.66 -0.52
C HIS A 11 0.43 10.47 -0.41
N MET A 12 1.27 10.25 -1.42
CA MET A 12 2.25 9.16 -1.44
C MET A 12 3.20 9.23 -0.23
N ASN A 13 3.66 10.42 0.13
CA ASN A 13 4.50 10.63 1.31
C ASN A 13 3.76 10.32 2.62
N LYS A 14 2.51 10.77 2.76
CA LYS A 14 1.68 10.43 3.92
C LYS A 14 1.50 8.91 4.06
N VAL A 15 1.22 8.21 2.96
CA VAL A 15 1.07 6.75 2.94
C VAL A 15 2.38 6.06 3.33
N ALA A 16 3.52 6.47 2.78
CA ALA A 16 4.82 5.90 3.13
C ALA A 16 5.16 6.12 4.62
N GLY A 17 4.78 7.28 5.16
CA GLY A 17 4.96 7.64 6.57
C GLY A 17 4.14 6.80 7.56
N LEU A 18 3.09 6.08 7.12
CA LEU A 18 2.36 5.15 7.99
C LEU A 18 3.18 3.92 8.40
N GLY A 19 4.30 3.68 7.71
CA GLY A 19 5.05 2.43 7.83
C GLY A 19 4.28 1.24 7.23
N CYS A 20 4.91 0.06 7.27
CA CYS A 20 4.34 -1.12 6.63
C CYS A 20 3.06 -1.56 7.35
N LEU A 21 1.95 -1.51 6.62
CA LEU A 21 0.63 -1.88 7.14
C LEU A 21 0.60 -3.30 7.72
N ILE A 22 1.35 -4.22 7.11
CA ILE A 22 1.41 -5.61 7.56
C ILE A 22 2.29 -5.77 8.80
N CYS A 23 3.42 -5.07 8.88
CA CYS A 23 4.23 -5.05 10.10
C CYS A 23 3.45 -4.48 11.28
N ASN A 24 2.69 -3.40 11.06
CA ASN A 24 1.80 -2.81 12.08
C ASN A 24 0.78 -3.85 12.59
N LYS A 25 0.12 -4.58 11.69
CA LYS A 25 -0.80 -5.69 12.04
C LYS A 25 -0.13 -6.82 12.83
N MET A 26 1.17 -7.02 12.64
CA MET A 26 1.97 -8.01 13.35
C MET A 26 2.52 -7.51 14.69
N GLY A 27 2.23 -6.26 15.08
CA GLY A 27 2.76 -5.65 16.31
C GLY A 27 4.16 -5.04 16.16
N PHE A 28 4.63 -4.81 14.94
CA PHE A 28 5.91 -4.15 14.64
C PHE A 28 5.65 -2.78 14.00
N PRO A 29 5.31 -1.74 14.79
CA PRO A 29 5.08 -0.40 14.28
C PRO A 29 6.34 0.18 13.62
N ASP A 30 6.18 1.26 12.86
CA ASP A 30 7.26 2.10 12.31
C ASP A 30 8.21 1.40 11.33
N SER A 31 7.87 0.19 10.87
CA SER A 31 8.62 -0.48 9.82
C SER A 31 8.61 0.34 8.53
N PRO A 32 9.76 0.63 7.89
CA PRO A 32 9.79 1.44 6.68
C PRO A 32 9.01 0.77 5.55
N ALA A 33 8.28 1.58 4.77
CA ALA A 33 7.43 1.11 3.68
C ALA A 33 7.86 1.66 2.32
N GLU A 34 7.84 0.77 1.33
CA GLU A 34 7.75 1.13 -0.09
C GLU A 34 6.27 1.28 -0.47
N LEU A 35 5.99 2.07 -1.51
CA LEU A 35 4.62 2.23 -2.02
C LEU A 35 4.31 1.14 -3.03
N HIS A 36 3.26 0.38 -2.74
CA HIS A 36 2.71 -0.63 -3.64
C HIS A 36 1.43 -0.12 -4.30
N HIS A 37 1.46 0.12 -5.60
CA HIS A 37 0.24 0.40 -6.37
C HIS A 37 -0.61 -0.86 -6.45
N ILE A 38 -1.88 -0.75 -6.01
CA ILE A 38 -2.78 -1.89 -6.08
C ILE A 38 -3.06 -2.28 -7.53
N LYS A 39 -3.30 -3.56 -7.79
CA LYS A 39 -3.82 -4.05 -9.07
C LYS A 39 -5.24 -3.53 -9.23
N ASN A 40 -5.38 -2.58 -10.16
CA ASN A 40 -6.60 -2.06 -10.78
C ASN A 40 -7.93 -2.42 -10.10
N LEU A 41 -8.53 -1.42 -9.44
CA LEU A 41 -9.97 -1.35 -9.20
C LEU A 41 -10.76 -0.95 -10.47
N THR A 42 -10.06 -0.55 -11.54
CA THR A 42 -10.65 0.02 -12.76
C THR A 42 -10.31 -0.86 -13.97
N GLY A 43 -11.22 -0.92 -14.96
CA GLY A 43 -11.24 -1.93 -16.03
C GLY A 43 -9.94 -2.15 -16.83
N ILE A 44 -10.00 -3.15 -17.73
CA ILE A 44 -8.88 -3.63 -18.56
C ILE A 44 -8.10 -2.44 -19.15
N GLY A 45 -6.79 -2.37 -18.87
CA GLY A 45 -5.87 -1.41 -19.49
C GLY A 45 -5.61 -0.10 -18.74
N ARG A 46 -6.26 0.17 -17.60
CA ARG A 46 -5.92 1.36 -16.78
C ARG A 46 -4.73 1.11 -15.87
N LYS A 47 -4.03 2.17 -15.48
CA LYS A 47 -2.97 2.11 -14.45
C LYS A 47 -3.56 2.61 -13.14
N ALA A 48 -3.26 1.93 -12.03
CA ALA A 48 -3.65 2.41 -10.71
C ALA A 48 -3.11 3.82 -10.43
N SER A 49 -3.95 4.64 -9.82
CA SER A 49 -3.65 6.03 -9.48
C SER A 49 -2.54 6.11 -8.41
N ASN A 50 -1.83 7.24 -8.35
CA ASN A 50 -0.91 7.51 -7.25
C ASN A 50 -1.63 7.68 -5.89
N PHE A 51 -2.97 7.79 -5.91
CA PHE A 51 -3.84 7.75 -4.73
C PHE A 51 -4.27 6.33 -4.32
N GLU A 52 -3.93 5.32 -5.12
CA GLU A 52 -4.32 3.92 -4.92
C GLU A 52 -3.08 3.08 -4.59
N VAL A 53 -2.41 3.47 -3.50
CA VAL A 53 -1.18 2.84 -3.00
C VAL A 53 -1.34 2.33 -1.57
N ILE A 54 -0.68 1.22 -1.24
CA ILE A 54 -0.60 0.68 0.12
C ILE A 54 0.87 0.64 0.58
N PRO A 55 1.15 0.88 1.87
CA PRO A 55 2.52 0.90 2.37
C PRO A 55 2.97 -0.50 2.79
N LEU A 56 3.97 -1.06 2.09
CA LEU A 56 4.53 -2.39 2.35
C LEU A 56 6.05 -2.31 2.46
N CYS A 57 6.65 -2.92 3.49
CA CYS A 57 8.11 -3.06 3.56
C CYS A 57 8.62 -4.01 2.46
N PRO A 58 9.91 -3.99 2.09
CA PRO A 58 10.45 -4.85 1.05
C PRO A 58 10.12 -6.35 1.24
N ARG A 59 10.10 -6.82 2.50
CA ARG A 59 9.72 -8.20 2.86
C ARG A 59 8.27 -8.51 2.51
N HIS A 60 7.31 -7.65 2.85
CA HIS A 60 5.89 -7.88 2.54
C HIS A 60 5.52 -7.45 1.11
N HIS A 61 6.34 -6.62 0.47
CA HIS A 61 6.13 -6.13 -0.88
C HIS A 61 6.61 -7.15 -1.93
N ARG A 62 7.91 -7.50 -1.91
CA ARG A 62 8.57 -8.27 -2.99
C ARG A 62 9.59 -9.34 -2.59
N GLN A 63 10.14 -9.31 -1.38
CA GLN A 63 11.28 -10.16 -1.00
C GLN A 63 10.92 -11.40 -0.16
N GLY A 64 9.84 -11.34 0.64
CA GLY A 64 9.41 -12.43 1.51
C GLY A 64 8.70 -13.56 0.76
N LYS A 65 8.74 -14.77 1.34
CA LYS A 65 7.94 -15.92 0.86
C LYS A 65 6.44 -15.65 0.94
N ASP A 66 6.03 -14.77 1.83
CA ASP A 66 4.66 -14.29 1.98
C ASP A 66 4.48 -12.87 1.44
N ALA A 67 5.42 -12.36 0.62
CA ALA A 67 5.27 -11.07 -0.05
C ALA A 67 4.13 -11.08 -1.07
N TYR A 68 3.51 -9.92 -1.28
CA TYR A 68 2.45 -9.81 -2.29
C TYR A 68 2.96 -10.22 -3.69
N HIS A 69 4.12 -9.72 -4.14
CA HIS A 69 4.62 -10.04 -5.47
C HIS A 69 5.08 -11.50 -5.64
N TYR A 70 5.43 -12.19 -4.56
CA TYR A 70 5.84 -13.59 -4.61
C TYR A 70 4.66 -14.56 -4.46
N SER A 71 3.70 -14.25 -3.59
CA SER A 71 2.56 -15.12 -3.30
C SER A 71 1.25 -14.33 -3.09
N PRO A 72 0.68 -13.72 -4.15
CA PRO A 72 -0.50 -12.86 -4.03
C PRO A 72 -1.71 -13.55 -3.39
N LYS A 73 -1.95 -14.83 -3.73
CA LYS A 73 -3.07 -15.62 -3.19
C LYS A 73 -2.91 -15.82 -1.67
N SER A 74 -1.73 -16.26 -1.24
CA SER A 74 -1.44 -16.49 0.18
C SER A 74 -1.42 -15.18 0.97
N PHE A 75 -0.82 -14.13 0.41
CA PHE A 75 -0.85 -12.78 0.98
C PHE A 75 -2.30 -12.32 1.18
N THR A 76 -3.12 -12.43 0.14
CA THR A 76 -4.53 -11.99 0.17
C THR A 76 -5.34 -12.79 1.19
N LYS A 77 -5.14 -14.11 1.25
CA LYS A 77 -5.81 -14.98 2.23
C LYS A 77 -5.44 -14.61 3.67
N LYS A 78 -4.19 -14.22 3.92
CA LYS A 78 -3.69 -13.91 5.28
C LYS A 78 -4.01 -12.49 5.73
N TRP A 79 -3.91 -11.52 4.82
CA TRP A 79 -3.93 -10.09 5.16
C TRP A 79 -5.14 -9.33 4.65
N GLY A 80 -5.93 -9.92 3.74
CA GLY A 80 -7.05 -9.28 3.06
C GLY A 80 -6.71 -8.86 1.63
N THR A 81 -7.73 -8.45 0.88
CA THR A 81 -7.53 -8.01 -0.50
C THR A 81 -6.83 -6.66 -0.53
N GLN A 82 -6.21 -6.34 -1.67
CA GLN A 82 -5.61 -5.01 -1.85
C GLN A 82 -6.62 -3.89 -1.73
N LYS A 83 -7.89 -4.13 -2.10
CA LYS A 83 -8.97 -3.16 -1.93
C LYS A 83 -9.22 -2.89 -0.45
N ASP A 84 -9.29 -3.94 0.37
CA ASP A 84 -9.50 -3.80 1.82
C ASP A 84 -8.33 -3.09 2.49
N LEU A 85 -7.11 -3.44 2.09
CA LEU A 85 -5.88 -2.82 2.58
C LEU A 85 -5.77 -1.36 2.14
N LEU A 86 -6.25 -1.01 0.94
CA LEU A 86 -6.32 0.38 0.48
C LEU A 86 -7.33 1.16 1.34
N GLN A 87 -8.53 0.63 1.58
CA GLN A 87 -9.51 1.33 2.43
C GLN A 87 -8.98 1.58 3.85
N GLN A 88 -8.26 0.61 4.42
CA GLN A 88 -7.58 0.78 5.70
C GLN A 88 -6.51 1.88 5.62
N THR A 89 -5.65 1.84 4.60
CA THR A 89 -4.61 2.85 4.37
C THR A 89 -5.21 4.26 4.28
N LEU A 90 -6.28 4.42 3.50
CA LEU A 90 -6.97 5.71 3.33
C LEU A 90 -7.60 6.21 4.62
N THR A 91 -8.15 5.30 5.44
CA THR A 91 -8.70 5.64 6.76
C THR A 91 -7.60 6.14 7.69
N MET A 92 -6.45 5.46 7.72
CA MET A 92 -5.30 5.85 8.54
C MET A 92 -4.70 7.19 8.10
N VAL A 93 -4.61 7.46 6.80
CA VAL A 93 -4.14 8.77 6.30
C VAL A 93 -5.08 9.90 6.70
N LYS A 94 -6.40 9.66 6.76
CA LYS A 94 -7.35 10.67 7.25
C LYS A 94 -7.17 10.91 8.74
N SER A 95 -7.15 9.84 9.55
CA SER A 95 -7.10 9.95 11.02
C SER A 95 -5.83 10.56 11.59
N VAL A 96 -4.71 10.52 10.87
CA VAL A 96 -3.41 11.08 11.33
C VAL A 96 -3.26 12.57 11.00
N TYR A 97 -4.01 13.08 10.02
CA TYR A 97 -3.82 14.42 9.46
C TYR A 97 -5.10 15.27 9.46
N GLU A 98 -6.15 14.83 10.15
CA GLU A 98 -7.33 15.62 10.57
C GLU A 98 -7.13 16.06 12.02
#